data_AF-A0A9E2J4X2-F1
#
_entry.id   AF-A0A9E2J4X2-F1
#
_cell.length_a   1.000
_cell.length_b   1.000
_cell.length_c   1.000
_cell.angle_alpha   90.00
_cell.angle_beta   90.00
_cell.angle_gamma   90.00
#
_symmetry.space_group_name_H-M   'P 1'
#
loop_
_entity.id
_entity.type
_entity.pdbx_description
1 polymer ?
#
loop_
_entity_poly.entity_id
_entity_poly.type
_entity_poly.pdbx_seq_one_letter_code
_entity_poly.pdbx_strand_id
1 'polypeptide(L)'
;MNAETLRILHGDGGEEQLARELGAAKFKSYAKDKFLDYVKYDIQYLDLLKESARHAAFNLPELINEFFIRIDSAPYYWILDSNNLYKAEESFRVSSRNVLTAGGNYGEIKKFYLKWLTQTNEKEKQYFALSTINLIERNINTNNFLKYLLNATIYAFDKRIFSPEKAENLLEKSLQVIETSEITQELRNEFIYLINLYHGFIEFKLGNIDSANAKFEIAQQYKHNGMSAVFYNALSEKIMGNLERTQELLTKIIVFDKNRFGYAIENNSLPLFNHFFINANVYNVFAEIRFADMLPQIEMIISSEFSGEDKILHKLNKMMQNLTDLRMQKYYNDTIKNELIFLETFLVHFKDSRNILSYTAGNFLMQKFDKIIEQISAQIEQNHLETIESQLVIYDFGIEDSIETIKKMKSDIEDTRLKYKKNLELTIEKINQHHKNAIANLEFRMEHLDRIKKFDPSSAFNNSMVLNTVISLVVFIIGGFIGGFLETVNEASVAEMVSQTIVAGIKWGGVTFLLGLLISFISSASAIWERTNEKVKIQRDISYLKNHKEREIQQVKSEAEKSLKSYDKSFENRIEGLEKKITSLDSERKEKYEELKENAHDKIENLKNRLVTVFHL
;
A
#
# COMPACT_ATOMS: atom_id res chain seq x y z
N MET A 1 4.82 18.80 91.04
CA MET A 1 5.72 19.35 90.00
C MET A 1 5.54 18.47 88.77
N ASN A 2 5.01 19.00 87.66
CA ASN A 2 4.62 18.24 86.47
C ASN A 2 5.87 17.86 85.64
N ALA A 3 5.86 16.72 84.95
CA ALA A 3 6.92 16.25 84.06
C ALA A 3 7.29 17.27 82.97
N GLU A 4 6.36 18.17 82.64
CA GLU A 4 6.53 19.30 81.74
C GLU A 4 7.44 20.41 82.32
N THR A 5 7.44 20.58 83.65
CA THR A 5 8.33 21.52 84.35
C THR A 5 9.76 20.96 84.48
N LEU A 6 9.93 19.64 84.46
CA LEU A 6 11.24 18.96 84.48
C LEU A 6 11.90 18.89 83.08
N ARG A 7 11.10 18.93 82.00
CA ARG A 7 11.60 19.02 80.62
C ARG A 7 12.16 20.39 80.26
N ILE A 8 11.61 21.46 80.84
CA ILE A 8 12.10 22.84 80.64
C ILE A 8 13.43 23.08 81.40
N LEU A 9 13.75 22.26 82.41
CA LEU A 9 14.97 22.37 83.21
C LEU A 9 16.17 21.60 82.62
N HIS A 10 15.98 20.75 81.62
CA HIS A 10 17.04 20.10 80.85
C HIS A 10 17.07 20.68 79.44
N GLY A 11 17.94 21.67 79.21
CA GLY A 11 18.08 22.47 77.99
C GLY A 11 18.43 21.75 76.69
N ASP A 12 18.44 20.42 76.65
CA ASP A 12 18.81 19.63 75.45
C ASP A 12 17.64 19.36 74.49
N GLY A 13 16.38 19.51 74.93
CA GLY A 13 15.20 19.23 74.08
C GLY A 13 14.80 20.34 73.11
N GLY A 14 15.21 21.59 73.38
CA GLY A 14 14.81 22.76 72.61
C GLY A 14 15.57 22.92 71.29
N GLU A 15 16.88 22.64 71.30
CA GLU A 15 17.73 22.78 70.10
C GLU A 15 17.43 21.71 69.06
N GLU A 16 17.22 20.46 69.48
CA GLU A 16 16.91 19.35 68.57
C GLU A 16 15.49 19.49 67.97
N GLN A 17 14.54 20.04 68.72
CA GLN A 17 13.21 20.34 68.20
C GLN A 17 13.27 21.52 67.21
N LEU A 18 13.98 22.59 67.54
CA LEU A 18 14.20 23.73 66.65
C LEU A 18 14.90 23.32 65.35
N ALA A 19 15.91 22.44 65.43
CA ALA A 19 16.62 21.91 64.26
C ALA A 19 15.69 21.10 63.34
N ARG A 20 14.80 20.27 63.91
CA ARG A 20 13.77 19.54 63.16
C ARG A 20 12.76 20.45 62.49
N GLU A 21 12.26 21.46 63.21
CA GLU A 21 11.33 22.45 62.65
C GLU A 21 11.97 23.27 61.53
N LEU A 22 13.24 23.65 61.69
CA LEU A 22 14.01 24.38 60.67
C LEU A 22 14.29 23.50 59.44
N GLY A 23 14.58 22.21 59.62
CA GLY A 23 14.71 21.24 58.52
C GLY A 23 13.40 21.07 57.74
N ALA A 24 12.28 20.91 58.45
CA ALA A 24 10.94 20.85 57.87
C ALA A 24 10.58 22.12 57.08
N ALA A 25 10.90 23.31 57.61
CA ALA A 25 10.67 24.57 56.94
C ALA A 25 11.52 24.72 55.67
N LYS A 26 12.81 24.35 55.73
CA LYS A 26 13.69 24.31 54.56
C LYS A 26 13.16 23.39 53.46
N PHE A 27 12.73 22.18 53.84
CA PHE A 27 12.16 21.20 52.92
C PHE A 27 10.92 21.73 52.19
N LYS A 28 9.97 22.33 52.92
CA LYS A 28 8.78 22.97 52.33
C LYS A 28 9.12 24.18 51.47
N SER A 29 10.10 25.00 51.90
CA SER A 29 10.57 26.15 51.13
C SER A 29 11.21 25.72 49.81
N TYR A 30 12.02 24.66 49.83
CA TYR A 30 12.61 24.08 48.64
C TYR A 30 11.52 23.56 47.69
N ALA A 31 10.55 22.81 48.22
CA ALA A 31 9.42 22.30 47.45
C ALA A 31 8.65 23.44 46.74
N LYS A 32 8.37 24.53 47.47
CA LYS A 32 7.69 25.71 46.93
C LYS A 32 8.52 26.44 45.87
N ASP A 33 9.84 26.54 46.06
CA ASP A 33 10.74 27.16 45.09
C ASP A 33 10.81 26.35 43.78
N LYS A 34 10.96 25.02 43.89
CA LYS A 34 11.19 24.14 42.73
C LYS A 34 9.92 23.63 42.05
N PHE A 35 8.83 23.47 42.80
CA PHE A 35 7.59 22.87 42.30
C PHE A 35 6.37 23.76 42.50
N LEU A 36 6.53 24.99 43.00
CA LEU A 36 5.44 25.95 43.20
C LEU A 36 4.30 25.35 44.05
N ASP A 37 3.05 25.64 43.68
CA ASP A 37 1.86 25.18 44.41
C ASP A 37 1.38 23.77 43.95
N TYR A 38 2.20 23.04 43.17
CA TYR A 38 1.85 21.69 42.71
C TYR A 38 2.01 20.61 43.81
N VAL A 39 2.80 20.89 44.85
CA VAL A 39 2.91 20.01 46.02
C VAL A 39 1.66 20.15 46.88
N LYS A 40 0.74 19.21 46.71
CA LYS A 40 -0.48 19.13 47.52
C LYS A 40 -0.16 18.45 48.85
N TYR A 41 -0.46 19.09 49.97
CA TYR A 41 -0.34 18.48 51.30
C TYR A 41 -1.59 17.71 51.69
N ASP A 42 -2.76 18.27 51.38
CA ASP A 42 -4.07 17.63 51.59
C ASP A 42 -4.73 17.31 50.25
N ILE A 43 -5.40 16.16 50.17
CA ILE A 43 -6.18 15.74 48.99
C ILE A 43 -7.65 15.63 49.39
N GLN A 44 -8.51 16.38 48.70
CA GLN A 44 -9.96 16.25 48.87
C GLN A 44 -10.51 15.15 47.96
N TYR A 45 -11.58 14.48 48.41
CA TYR A 45 -12.25 13.42 47.65
C TYR A 45 -12.66 13.86 46.23
N LEU A 46 -13.22 15.06 46.08
CA LEU A 46 -13.67 15.56 44.79
C LEU A 46 -12.51 15.77 43.80
N ASP A 47 -11.33 16.13 44.30
CA ASP A 47 -10.14 16.29 43.46
C ASP A 47 -9.64 14.94 43.00
N LEU A 48 -9.57 13.97 43.92
CA LEU A 48 -9.18 12.59 43.62
C LEU A 48 -10.10 11.94 42.57
N LEU A 49 -11.41 12.18 42.67
CA LEU A 49 -12.39 11.67 41.70
C LEU A 49 -12.17 12.26 40.30
N LYS A 50 -11.95 13.58 40.21
CA LYS A 50 -11.65 14.25 38.94
C LYS A 50 -10.32 13.78 38.34
N GLU A 51 -9.30 13.61 39.17
CA GLU A 51 -7.98 13.15 38.74
C GLU A 51 -8.03 11.71 38.24
N SER A 52 -8.73 10.83 38.97
CA SER A 52 -8.89 9.42 38.58
C SER A 52 -9.69 9.26 37.29
N ALA A 53 -10.80 9.99 37.13
CA ALA A 53 -11.58 9.95 35.89
C ALA A 53 -10.76 10.43 34.68
N ARG A 54 -9.94 11.49 34.85
CA ARG A 54 -9.02 11.95 33.81
C ARG A 54 -7.95 10.91 33.49
N HIS A 55 -7.32 10.33 34.52
CA HIS A 55 -6.30 9.29 34.37
C HIS A 55 -6.85 8.08 33.58
N ALA A 56 -8.05 7.61 33.93
CA ALA A 56 -8.71 6.50 33.26
C ALA A 56 -9.04 6.80 31.79
N ALA A 57 -9.41 8.05 31.46
CA ALA A 57 -9.76 8.45 30.10
C ALA A 57 -8.58 8.40 29.11
N PHE A 58 -7.33 8.46 29.60
CA PHE A 58 -6.14 8.44 28.73
C PHE A 58 -5.75 7.05 28.23
N ASN A 59 -6.31 5.95 28.78
CA ASN A 59 -5.99 4.57 28.38
C ASN A 59 -4.47 4.29 28.29
N LEU A 60 -3.75 4.63 29.36
CA LEU A 60 -2.29 4.58 29.39
C LEU A 60 -1.74 3.15 29.31
N PRO A 61 -0.58 2.95 28.66
CA PRO A 61 0.10 1.66 28.66
C PRO A 61 0.60 1.32 30.07
N GLU A 62 0.60 0.02 30.39
CA GLU A 62 0.88 -0.52 31.73
C GLU A 62 2.15 0.07 32.36
N LEU A 63 3.20 0.24 31.56
CA LEU A 63 4.49 0.75 32.02
C LEU A 63 4.45 2.15 32.64
N ILE A 64 3.45 2.99 32.31
CA ILE A 64 3.29 4.34 32.87
C ILE A 64 1.92 4.53 33.55
N ASN A 65 1.09 3.48 33.59
CA ASN A 65 -0.27 3.51 34.10
C ASN A 65 -0.34 3.20 35.60
N GLU A 66 0.02 4.19 36.40
CA GLU A 66 -0.07 4.14 37.86
C GLU A 66 -0.85 5.33 38.38
N PHE A 67 -1.90 5.06 39.16
CA PHE A 67 -2.60 6.10 39.90
C PHE A 67 -2.08 6.09 41.33
N PHE A 68 -1.36 7.15 41.74
CA PHE A 68 -0.70 7.19 43.04
C PHE A 68 -1.72 7.20 44.19
N ILE A 69 -1.57 6.28 45.14
CA ILE A 69 -2.45 6.16 46.30
C ILE A 69 -1.72 6.64 47.55
N ARG A 70 -2.08 7.81 48.07
CA ARG A 70 -1.65 8.21 49.42
C ARG A 70 -2.37 7.40 50.48
N ILE A 71 -1.64 6.97 51.50
CA ILE A 71 -2.15 6.21 52.63
C ILE A 71 -3.33 6.91 53.31
N ASP A 72 -3.27 8.22 53.49
CA ASP A 72 -4.33 9.00 54.17
C ASP A 72 -5.61 9.12 53.33
N SER A 73 -5.48 9.03 52.00
CA SER A 73 -6.61 9.03 51.06
C SER A 73 -6.93 7.64 50.51
N ALA A 74 -6.22 6.60 50.95
CA ALA A 74 -6.37 5.24 50.42
C ALA A 74 -7.82 4.77 50.44
N PRO A 75 -8.62 5.00 51.51
CA PRO A 75 -10.02 4.58 51.52
C PRO A 75 -10.86 5.08 50.34
N TYR A 76 -10.55 6.24 49.77
CA TYR A 76 -11.29 6.76 48.61
C TYR A 76 -11.02 5.97 47.33
N TYR A 77 -9.92 5.22 47.21
CA TYR A 77 -9.55 4.52 45.99
C TYR A 77 -10.67 3.58 45.48
N TRP A 78 -11.31 2.84 46.39
CA TRP A 78 -12.30 1.82 46.04
C TRP A 78 -13.62 2.35 45.49
N ILE A 79 -13.84 3.67 45.56
CA ILE A 79 -15.02 4.33 45.00
C ILE A 79 -14.68 5.20 43.79
N LEU A 80 -13.44 5.15 43.31
CA LEU A 80 -13.04 5.83 42.09
C LEU A 80 -13.55 5.07 40.86
N ASP A 81 -13.81 5.81 39.78
CA ASP A 81 -14.22 5.27 38.49
C ASP A 81 -13.00 4.71 37.72
N SER A 82 -12.33 3.71 38.29
CA SER A 82 -11.20 3.05 37.63
C SER A 82 -11.69 1.90 36.75
N ASN A 83 -11.08 1.75 35.57
CA ASN A 83 -11.41 0.67 34.62
C ASN A 83 -11.20 -0.72 35.25
N ASN A 84 -10.20 -0.87 36.12
CA ASN A 84 -9.91 -2.12 36.81
C ASN A 84 -10.99 -2.48 37.84
N LEU A 85 -11.50 -1.49 38.59
CA LEU A 85 -12.62 -1.70 39.51
C LEU A 85 -13.89 -2.07 38.73
N TYR A 86 -14.18 -1.35 37.63
CA TYR A 86 -15.34 -1.66 36.80
C TYR A 86 -15.28 -3.10 36.22
N LYS A 87 -14.14 -3.50 35.66
CA LYS A 87 -13.94 -4.87 35.12
C LYS A 87 -14.06 -5.94 36.19
N ALA A 88 -13.52 -5.70 37.39
CA ALA A 88 -13.69 -6.62 38.51
C ALA A 88 -15.16 -6.75 38.90
N GLU A 89 -15.87 -5.63 39.03
CA GLU A 89 -17.30 -5.62 39.33
C GLU A 89 -18.12 -6.39 38.29
N GLU A 90 -17.85 -6.19 37.01
CA GLU A 90 -18.49 -6.92 35.92
C GLU A 90 -18.26 -8.44 36.00
N SER A 91 -17.04 -8.86 36.34
CA SER A 91 -16.69 -10.28 36.48
C SER A 91 -17.55 -11.01 37.51
N PHE A 92 -17.94 -10.34 38.59
CA PHE A 92 -18.81 -10.92 39.62
C PHE A 92 -20.27 -11.01 39.17
N ARG A 93 -20.71 -10.14 38.25
CA ARG A 93 -22.07 -10.13 37.71
C ARG A 93 -22.27 -11.23 36.67
N VAL A 94 -21.23 -11.54 35.91
CA VAL A 94 -21.24 -12.59 34.88
C VAL A 94 -21.10 -13.98 35.51
N SER A 95 -20.23 -14.14 36.50
CA SER A 95 -20.00 -15.43 37.20
C SER A 95 -21.19 -15.90 38.05
N SER A 96 -22.08 -14.98 38.44
CA SER A 96 -23.31 -15.28 39.16
C SER A 96 -24.43 -15.73 38.23
N ARG A 97 -24.63 -17.05 38.10
CA ARG A 97 -25.68 -17.68 37.25
C ARG A 97 -27.14 -17.35 37.63
N ASN A 98 -27.38 -16.74 38.80
CA ASN A 98 -28.71 -16.38 39.29
C ASN A 98 -28.88 -14.85 39.27
N VAL A 99 -29.83 -14.34 38.47
CA VAL A 99 -30.14 -12.90 38.32
C VAL A 99 -30.47 -12.22 39.67
N LEU A 100 -31.05 -12.96 40.63
CA LEU A 100 -31.35 -12.48 41.99
C LEU A 100 -30.10 -12.36 42.89
N THR A 101 -29.02 -13.09 42.58
CA THR A 101 -27.73 -13.02 43.29
C THR A 101 -26.66 -12.23 42.54
N ALA A 102 -26.94 -11.85 41.28
CA ALA A 102 -25.93 -11.37 40.35
C ALA A 102 -25.38 -9.96 40.61
N GLY A 103 -26.00 -9.21 41.52
CA GLY A 103 -25.42 -7.98 42.05
C GLY A 103 -24.98 -8.08 43.52
N GLY A 104 -25.39 -9.14 44.24
CA GLY A 104 -25.47 -9.11 45.71
C GLY A 104 -26.03 -7.79 46.25
N ASN A 105 -25.82 -7.52 47.54
CA ASN A 105 -26.01 -6.15 48.06
C ASN A 105 -24.81 -5.25 47.73
N TYR A 106 -24.00 -5.55 46.70
CA TYR A 106 -22.72 -4.86 46.48
C TYR A 106 -22.88 -3.38 46.10
N GLY A 107 -23.88 -3.06 45.27
CA GLY A 107 -24.23 -1.66 44.99
C GLY A 107 -24.65 -0.90 46.25
N GLU A 108 -25.35 -1.56 47.18
CA GLU A 108 -25.72 -0.99 48.47
C GLU A 108 -24.51 -0.86 49.41
N ILE A 109 -23.62 -1.87 49.44
CA ILE A 109 -22.34 -1.83 50.16
C ILE A 109 -21.52 -0.62 49.69
N LYS A 110 -21.34 -0.41 48.38
CA LYS A 110 -20.63 0.77 47.85
C LYS A 110 -21.31 2.08 48.24
N LYS A 111 -22.66 2.14 48.22
CA LYS A 111 -23.40 3.34 48.64
C LYS A 111 -23.18 3.69 50.10
N PHE A 112 -23.22 2.71 51.00
CA PHE A 112 -22.96 2.92 52.42
C PHE A 112 -21.48 3.21 52.70
N TYR A 113 -20.57 2.57 51.96
CA TYR A 113 -19.14 2.84 52.02
C TYR A 113 -18.81 4.28 51.57
N LEU A 114 -19.40 4.76 50.48
CA LEU A 114 -19.28 6.15 50.04
C LEU A 114 -19.80 7.14 51.08
N LYS A 115 -20.93 6.85 51.73
CA LYS A 115 -21.44 7.67 52.84
C LYS A 115 -20.48 7.66 54.03
N TRP A 116 -19.87 6.53 54.36
CA TRP A 116 -18.83 6.46 55.39
C TRP A 116 -17.63 7.37 55.06
N LEU A 117 -17.21 7.41 53.81
CA LEU A 117 -16.07 8.25 53.39
C LEU A 117 -16.39 9.75 53.40
N THR A 118 -17.59 10.12 52.97
CA THR A 118 -17.98 11.52 52.75
C THR A 118 -18.62 12.18 53.98
N GLN A 119 -19.00 11.41 55.00
CA GLN A 119 -19.64 11.94 56.19
C GLN A 119 -18.65 12.63 57.13
N THR A 120 -19.00 13.85 57.56
CA THR A 120 -18.21 14.66 58.50
C THR A 120 -18.59 14.41 59.96
N ASN A 121 -19.86 14.06 60.24
CA ASN A 121 -20.32 13.74 61.58
C ASN A 121 -19.80 12.37 62.05
N GLU A 122 -19.10 12.34 63.18
CA GLU A 122 -18.49 11.11 63.70
C GLU A 122 -19.52 10.00 64.01
N LYS A 123 -20.68 10.31 64.59
CA LYS A 123 -21.68 9.28 64.92
C LYS A 123 -22.29 8.65 63.66
N GLU A 124 -22.63 9.48 62.68
CA GLU A 124 -23.19 9.01 61.41
C GLU A 124 -22.14 8.24 60.59
N LYS A 125 -20.89 8.69 60.63
CA LYS A 125 -19.77 7.98 60.00
C LYS A 125 -19.60 6.59 60.63
N GLN A 126 -19.65 6.46 61.95
CA GLN A 126 -19.62 5.14 62.61
C GLN A 126 -20.82 4.27 62.23
N TYR A 127 -22.02 4.86 62.16
CA TYR A 127 -23.22 4.17 61.69
C TYR A 127 -23.06 3.60 60.27
N PHE A 128 -22.55 4.41 59.33
CA PHE A 128 -22.32 3.95 57.95
C PHE A 128 -21.21 2.89 57.87
N ALA A 129 -20.16 2.98 58.69
CA ALA A 129 -19.12 1.96 58.78
C ALA A 129 -19.70 0.61 59.22
N LEU A 130 -20.43 0.58 60.35
CA LEU A 130 -21.05 -0.63 60.88
C LEU A 130 -22.12 -1.20 59.94
N SER A 131 -22.90 -0.33 59.29
CA SER A 131 -23.88 -0.74 58.30
C SER A 131 -23.22 -1.41 57.10
N THR A 132 -22.08 -0.87 56.64
CA THR A 132 -21.30 -1.47 55.54
C THR A 132 -20.77 -2.85 55.93
N ILE A 133 -20.20 -2.99 57.13
CA ILE A 133 -19.72 -4.27 57.67
C ILE A 133 -20.86 -5.30 57.71
N ASN A 134 -22.00 -4.92 58.29
CA ASN A 134 -23.17 -5.80 58.40
C ASN A 134 -23.70 -6.26 57.02
N LEU A 135 -23.69 -5.36 56.03
CA LEU A 135 -24.09 -5.70 54.66
C LEU A 135 -23.11 -6.67 54.00
N ILE A 136 -21.81 -6.53 54.27
CA ILE A 136 -20.76 -7.41 53.74
C ILE A 136 -20.85 -8.80 54.37
N GLU A 137 -21.05 -8.89 55.69
CA GLU A 137 -21.17 -10.16 56.41
C GLU A 137 -22.43 -10.96 56.00
N ARG A 138 -23.52 -10.26 55.65
CA ARG A 138 -24.75 -10.87 55.11
C ARG A 138 -24.66 -11.20 53.62
N ASN A 139 -23.60 -10.77 52.93
CA ASN A 139 -23.48 -10.96 51.49
C ASN A 139 -23.05 -12.41 51.15
N ILE A 140 -23.97 -13.14 50.52
CA ILE A 140 -23.84 -14.57 50.18
C ILE A 140 -22.84 -14.79 49.02
N ASN A 141 -22.52 -13.78 48.21
CA ASN A 141 -21.58 -13.94 47.10
C ASN A 141 -20.14 -14.03 47.63
N THR A 142 -19.63 -15.25 47.76
CA THR A 142 -18.27 -15.55 48.25
C THR A 142 -17.17 -15.20 47.26
N ASN A 143 -17.49 -15.12 45.96
CA ASN A 143 -16.54 -14.88 44.88
C ASN A 143 -16.20 -13.39 44.72
N ASN A 144 -16.98 -12.49 45.32
CA ASN A 144 -16.70 -11.07 45.31
C ASN A 144 -15.57 -10.74 46.29
N PHE A 145 -14.34 -10.70 45.81
CA PHE A 145 -13.18 -10.35 46.62
C PHE A 145 -13.19 -8.87 47.07
N LEU A 146 -13.75 -7.96 46.26
CA LEU A 146 -13.79 -6.52 46.57
C LEU A 146 -14.54 -6.23 47.88
N LYS A 147 -15.54 -7.05 48.25
CA LYS A 147 -16.25 -6.88 49.53
C LYS A 147 -15.29 -7.02 50.73
N TYR A 148 -14.32 -7.93 50.65
CA TYR A 148 -13.33 -8.10 51.73
C TYR A 148 -12.36 -6.92 51.77
N LEU A 149 -12.00 -6.35 50.62
CA LEU A 149 -11.16 -5.14 50.54
C LEU A 149 -11.84 -3.92 51.16
N LEU A 150 -13.11 -3.69 50.84
CA LEU A 150 -13.90 -2.61 51.45
C LEU A 150 -13.97 -2.78 52.98
N ASN A 151 -14.23 -4.01 53.44
CA ASN A 151 -14.31 -4.33 54.87
C ASN A 151 -12.97 -4.12 55.58
N ALA A 152 -11.88 -4.66 55.01
CA ALA A 152 -10.53 -4.50 55.53
C ALA A 152 -10.16 -3.02 55.64
N THR A 153 -10.50 -2.22 54.63
CA THR A 153 -10.24 -0.79 54.60
C THR A 153 -10.98 -0.05 55.72
N ILE A 154 -12.21 -0.42 56.04
CA ILE A 154 -12.92 0.15 57.19
C ILE A 154 -12.17 -0.15 58.48
N TYR A 155 -11.83 -1.42 58.72
CA TYR A 155 -11.10 -1.84 59.93
C TYR A 155 -9.68 -1.24 60.02
N ALA A 156 -9.05 -0.91 58.90
CA ALA A 156 -7.72 -0.33 58.84
C ALA A 156 -7.70 1.21 58.99
N PHE A 157 -8.77 1.91 58.62
CA PHE A 157 -8.76 3.38 58.52
C PHE A 157 -9.81 4.10 59.36
N ASP A 158 -10.85 3.43 59.84
CA ASP A 158 -11.80 4.01 60.78
C ASP A 158 -11.24 3.96 62.21
N LYS A 159 -10.88 5.11 62.78
CA LYS A 159 -10.27 5.22 64.11
C LYS A 159 -11.11 4.60 65.24
N ARG A 160 -12.44 4.49 65.09
CA ARG A 160 -13.36 4.07 66.18
C ARG A 160 -13.55 2.57 66.25
N ILE A 161 -13.36 1.89 65.13
CA ILE A 161 -13.49 0.45 64.98
C ILE A 161 -12.19 -0.17 64.46
N PHE A 162 -11.08 0.55 64.61
CA PHE A 162 -9.77 0.15 64.14
C PHE A 162 -9.41 -1.24 64.68
N SER A 163 -9.17 -2.18 63.78
CA SER A 163 -8.84 -3.56 64.10
C SER A 163 -7.90 -4.11 63.03
N PRO A 164 -6.57 -3.90 63.19
CA PRO A 164 -5.57 -4.27 62.18
C PRO A 164 -5.56 -5.78 61.89
N GLU A 165 -5.62 -6.63 62.92
CA GLU A 165 -5.68 -8.08 62.77
C GLU A 165 -6.89 -8.54 61.93
N LYS A 166 -8.07 -7.94 62.16
CA LYS A 166 -9.25 -8.23 61.33
C LYS A 166 -9.07 -7.76 59.90
N ALA A 167 -8.47 -6.59 59.70
CA ALA A 167 -8.20 -6.05 58.38
C ALA A 167 -7.25 -6.98 57.60
N GLU A 168 -6.17 -7.45 58.21
CA GLU A 168 -5.22 -8.40 57.62
C GLU A 168 -5.89 -9.72 57.24
N ASN A 169 -6.64 -10.33 58.16
CA ASN A 169 -7.40 -11.54 57.89
C ASN A 169 -8.37 -11.38 56.69
N LEU A 170 -8.96 -10.20 56.52
CA LEU A 170 -9.85 -9.90 55.39
C LEU A 170 -9.08 -9.70 54.08
N LEU A 171 -7.89 -9.10 54.12
CA LEU A 171 -7.02 -8.98 52.96
C LEU A 171 -6.50 -10.35 52.51
N GLU A 172 -6.10 -11.23 53.42
CA GLU A 172 -5.71 -12.61 53.11
C GLU A 172 -6.84 -13.40 52.47
N LYS A 173 -8.06 -13.27 53.02
CA LYS A 173 -9.27 -13.85 52.38
C LYS A 173 -9.49 -13.29 50.98
N SER A 174 -9.23 -12.00 50.77
CA SER A 174 -9.34 -11.40 49.43
C SER A 174 -8.32 -11.99 48.44
N LEU A 175 -7.08 -12.24 48.88
CA LEU A 175 -6.05 -12.87 48.05
C LEU A 175 -6.47 -14.28 47.62
N GLN A 176 -6.91 -15.11 48.57
CA GLN A 176 -7.37 -16.48 48.30
C GLN A 176 -8.53 -16.52 47.28
N VAL A 177 -9.47 -15.57 47.38
CA VAL A 177 -10.59 -15.48 46.45
C VAL A 177 -10.15 -14.99 45.07
N ILE A 178 -9.20 -14.04 44.99
CA ILE A 178 -8.65 -13.59 43.70
C ILE A 178 -7.93 -14.72 42.96
N GLU A 179 -7.12 -15.52 43.66
CA GLU A 179 -6.37 -16.62 43.05
C GLU A 179 -7.27 -17.66 42.38
N THR A 180 -8.47 -17.85 42.91
CA THR A 180 -9.48 -18.80 42.41
C THR A 180 -10.52 -18.16 41.48
N SER A 181 -10.45 -16.85 41.25
CA SER A 181 -11.42 -16.12 40.43
C SER A 181 -11.14 -16.20 38.91
N GLU A 182 -12.21 -16.20 38.11
CA GLU A 182 -12.16 -16.20 36.64
C GLU A 182 -11.90 -14.81 36.04
N ILE A 183 -10.90 -14.09 36.55
CA ILE A 183 -10.44 -12.80 36.00
C ILE A 183 -9.16 -12.95 35.18
N THR A 184 -8.88 -12.00 34.29
CA THR A 184 -7.66 -12.02 33.48
C THR A 184 -6.41 -11.90 34.35
N GLN A 185 -5.26 -12.37 33.86
CA GLN A 185 -4.01 -12.34 34.62
C GLN A 185 -3.56 -10.90 34.92
N GLU A 186 -3.77 -9.97 34.00
CA GLU A 186 -3.44 -8.56 34.19
C GLU A 186 -4.27 -7.97 35.33
N LEU A 187 -5.59 -8.24 35.35
CA LEU A 187 -6.47 -7.76 36.41
C LEU A 187 -6.13 -8.41 37.75
N ARG A 188 -5.80 -9.70 37.75
CA ARG A 188 -5.34 -10.44 38.93
C ARG A 188 -4.08 -9.82 39.52
N ASN A 189 -3.06 -9.57 38.69
CA ASN A 189 -1.82 -8.94 39.14
C ASN A 189 -2.07 -7.55 39.74
N GLU A 190 -2.94 -6.73 39.13
CA GLU A 190 -3.30 -5.42 39.66
C GLU A 190 -3.94 -5.51 41.05
N PHE A 191 -4.87 -6.44 41.28
CA PHE A 191 -5.49 -6.56 42.61
C PHE A 191 -4.58 -7.21 43.64
N ILE A 192 -3.70 -8.14 43.26
CA ILE A 192 -2.68 -8.66 44.18
C ILE A 192 -1.69 -7.54 44.57
N TYR A 193 -1.32 -6.68 43.62
CA TYR A 193 -0.55 -5.46 43.88
C TYR A 193 -1.26 -4.58 44.92
N LEU A 194 -2.53 -4.24 44.68
CA LEU A 194 -3.31 -3.38 45.58
C LEU A 194 -3.49 -4.00 46.97
N ILE A 195 -3.70 -5.31 47.08
CA ILE A 195 -3.84 -5.96 48.38
C ILE A 195 -2.56 -5.90 49.18
N ASN A 196 -1.42 -6.22 48.55
CA ASN A 196 -0.13 -6.13 49.23
C ASN A 196 0.21 -4.68 49.60
N LEU A 197 -0.16 -3.70 48.76
CA LEU A 197 -0.05 -2.28 49.09
C LEU A 197 -0.86 -1.92 50.36
N TYR A 198 -2.11 -2.40 50.48
CA TYR A 198 -2.95 -2.15 51.65
C TYR A 198 -2.49 -2.91 52.90
N HIS A 199 -1.94 -4.12 52.77
CA HIS A 199 -1.25 -4.79 53.87
C HIS A 199 -0.08 -3.93 54.37
N GLY A 200 0.75 -3.44 53.44
CA GLY A 200 1.84 -2.54 53.76
C GLY A 200 1.36 -1.28 54.47
N PHE A 201 0.24 -0.68 54.05
CA PHE A 201 -0.35 0.47 54.74
C PHE A 201 -0.78 0.17 56.18
N ILE A 202 -1.37 -0.99 56.44
CA ILE A 202 -1.77 -1.39 57.79
C ILE A 202 -0.54 -1.50 58.68
N GLU A 203 0.44 -2.29 58.26
CA GLU A 203 1.68 -2.53 59.01
C GLU A 203 2.47 -1.24 59.24
N PHE A 204 2.53 -0.38 58.22
CA PHE A 204 3.19 0.91 58.30
C PHE A 204 2.53 1.83 59.34
N LYS A 205 1.19 1.82 59.43
CA LYS A 205 0.45 2.58 60.46
C LYS A 205 0.63 2.01 61.87
N LEU A 206 0.90 0.71 62.00
CA LEU A 206 1.23 0.08 63.27
C LEU A 206 2.67 0.37 63.73
N GLY A 207 3.52 0.87 62.83
CA GLY A 207 4.94 1.08 63.09
C GLY A 207 5.79 -0.19 62.87
N ASN A 208 5.21 -1.25 62.30
CA ASN A 208 5.91 -2.48 61.94
C ASN A 208 6.62 -2.30 60.59
N ILE A 209 7.67 -1.48 60.57
CA ILE A 209 8.29 -0.99 59.33
C ILE A 209 8.88 -2.12 58.48
N ASP A 210 9.50 -3.13 59.09
CA ASP A 210 10.05 -4.30 58.37
C ASP A 210 8.95 -5.09 57.63
N SER A 211 7.83 -5.36 58.31
CA SER A 211 6.68 -6.06 57.71
C SER A 211 6.07 -5.23 56.58
N ALA A 212 5.91 -3.92 56.81
CA ALA A 212 5.41 -3.00 55.80
C ALA A 212 6.30 -2.96 54.55
N ASN A 213 7.62 -2.87 54.74
CA ASN A 213 8.61 -2.88 53.67
C ASN A 213 8.49 -4.16 52.82
N ALA A 214 8.48 -5.34 53.46
CA ALA A 214 8.32 -6.62 52.77
C ALA A 214 7.02 -6.68 51.94
N LYS A 215 5.91 -6.13 52.44
CA LYS A 215 4.65 -6.05 51.68
C LYS A 215 4.73 -5.10 50.50
N PHE A 216 5.41 -3.97 50.62
CA PHE A 216 5.63 -3.06 49.49
C PHE A 216 6.58 -3.66 48.43
N GLU A 217 7.55 -4.49 48.82
CA GLU A 217 8.38 -5.25 47.89
C GLU A 217 7.58 -6.31 47.14
N ILE A 218 6.77 -7.10 47.84
CA ILE A 218 5.88 -8.08 47.22
C ILE A 218 4.94 -7.39 46.23
N ALA A 219 4.35 -6.24 46.59
CA ALA A 219 3.51 -5.48 45.67
C ALA A 219 4.26 -5.17 44.35
N GLN A 220 5.51 -4.68 44.44
CA GLN A 220 6.31 -4.38 43.23
C GLN A 220 6.60 -5.61 42.35
N GLN A 221 6.58 -6.83 42.89
CA GLN A 221 6.74 -8.05 42.07
C GLN A 221 5.57 -8.25 41.11
N TYR A 222 4.35 -7.86 41.52
CA TYR A 222 3.14 -7.97 40.67
C TYR A 222 2.93 -6.75 39.77
N LYS A 223 3.44 -5.57 40.17
CA LYS A 223 3.42 -4.35 39.36
C LYS A 223 4.74 -3.60 39.51
N HIS A 224 5.70 -3.89 38.64
CA HIS A 224 7.08 -3.34 38.72
C HIS A 224 7.14 -1.80 38.74
N ASN A 225 6.18 -1.15 38.08
CA ASN A 225 6.07 0.30 37.98
C ASN A 225 4.98 0.88 38.91
N GLY A 226 4.53 0.12 39.91
CA GLY A 226 3.59 0.58 40.92
C GLY A 226 4.21 1.58 41.89
N MET A 227 4.31 2.85 41.47
CA MET A 227 5.01 3.91 42.20
C MET A 227 4.46 4.18 43.61
N SER A 228 3.20 3.86 43.90
CA SER A 228 2.69 3.93 45.27
C SER A 228 3.52 3.03 46.20
N ALA A 229 3.77 1.78 45.79
CA ALA A 229 4.58 0.83 46.55
C ALA A 229 6.07 1.23 46.59
N VAL A 230 6.63 1.75 45.48
CA VAL A 230 8.01 2.27 45.44
C VAL A 230 8.20 3.39 46.46
N PHE A 231 7.25 4.32 46.52
CA PHE A 231 7.29 5.46 47.44
C PHE A 231 7.26 5.00 48.91
N TYR A 232 6.32 4.13 49.27
CA TYR A 232 6.23 3.68 50.65
C TYR A 232 7.36 2.72 51.04
N ASN A 233 7.90 1.97 50.09
CA ASN A 233 9.14 1.23 50.28
C ASN A 233 10.29 2.19 50.61
N ALA A 234 10.49 3.25 49.80
CA ALA A 234 11.55 4.25 50.05
C ALA A 234 11.41 4.89 51.44
N LEU A 235 10.18 5.18 51.85
CA LEU A 235 9.91 5.72 53.17
C LEU A 235 10.20 4.72 54.29
N SER A 236 9.87 3.45 54.13
CA SER A 236 10.24 2.39 55.09
C SER A 236 11.75 2.21 55.18
N GLU A 237 12.46 2.12 54.05
CA GLU A 237 13.92 2.01 53.99
C GLU A 237 14.60 3.17 54.72
N LYS A 238 14.08 4.38 54.52
CA LYS A 238 14.55 5.55 55.25
C LYS A 238 14.41 5.38 56.75
N ILE A 239 13.23 4.96 57.22
CA ILE A 239 12.95 4.80 58.65
C ILE A 239 13.85 3.69 59.25
N MET A 240 14.18 2.66 58.47
CA MET A 240 15.12 1.60 58.86
C MET A 240 16.60 2.04 58.80
N GLY A 241 16.90 3.22 58.26
CA GLY A 241 18.27 3.76 58.14
C GLY A 241 19.02 3.37 56.86
N ASN A 242 18.35 2.70 55.91
CA ASN A 242 18.93 2.25 54.65
C ASN A 242 18.92 3.38 53.60
N LEU A 243 19.79 4.38 53.79
CA LEU A 243 19.81 5.60 52.99
C LEU A 243 20.15 5.36 51.51
N GLU A 244 21.01 4.39 51.20
CA GLU A 244 21.38 4.07 49.81
C GLU A 244 20.19 3.52 49.03
N ARG A 245 19.49 2.54 49.60
CA ARG A 245 18.28 1.95 49.01
C ARG A 245 17.17 3.00 48.86
N THR A 246 17.04 3.89 49.84
CA THR A 246 16.11 5.02 49.77
C THR A 246 16.41 5.91 48.55
N GLN A 247 17.68 6.28 48.33
CA GLN A 247 18.08 7.11 47.19
C GLN A 247 17.81 6.42 45.84
N GLU A 248 18.05 5.12 45.75
CA GLU A 248 17.72 4.32 44.55
C GLU A 248 16.22 4.38 44.23
N LEU A 249 15.36 4.15 45.23
CA LEU A 249 13.91 4.16 45.06
C LEU A 249 13.38 5.57 44.75
N LEU A 250 13.93 6.62 45.36
CA LEU A 250 13.59 8.01 45.02
C LEU A 250 13.99 8.37 43.58
N THR A 251 15.16 7.91 43.13
CA THR A 251 15.58 8.05 41.72
C THR A 251 14.59 7.34 40.79
N LYS A 252 14.13 6.13 41.13
CA LYS A 252 13.12 5.39 40.36
C LYS A 252 11.81 6.18 40.18
N ILE A 253 11.35 6.89 41.21
CA ILE A 253 10.16 7.76 41.16
C ILE A 253 10.35 8.90 40.15
N ILE A 254 11.50 9.58 40.20
CA ILE A 254 11.83 10.68 39.31
C ILE A 254 11.94 10.21 37.85
N VAL A 255 12.63 9.09 37.62
CA VAL A 255 12.76 8.50 36.27
C VAL A 255 11.40 8.11 35.71
N PHE A 256 10.49 7.60 36.55
CA PHE A 256 9.13 7.28 36.12
C PHE A 256 8.34 8.52 35.67
N ASP A 257 8.42 9.63 36.40
CA ASP A 257 7.80 10.90 35.98
C ASP A 257 8.40 11.43 34.67
N LYS A 258 9.73 11.30 34.47
CA LYS A 258 10.37 11.63 33.18
C LYS A 258 9.85 10.78 32.03
N ASN A 259 9.71 9.47 32.23
CA ASN A 259 9.20 8.56 31.20
C ASN A 259 7.77 8.93 30.79
N ARG A 260 6.94 9.35 31.75
CA ARG A 260 5.59 9.90 31.48
C ARG A 260 5.65 11.15 30.60
N PHE A 261 6.54 12.08 30.90
CA PHE A 261 6.74 13.28 30.09
C PHE A 261 7.20 12.95 28.67
N GLY A 262 8.20 12.07 28.53
CA GLY A 262 8.67 11.57 27.25
C GLY A 262 7.53 10.98 26.41
N TYR A 263 6.73 10.09 27.01
CA TYR A 263 5.57 9.49 26.34
C TYR A 263 4.56 10.53 25.85
N ALA A 264 4.24 11.54 26.67
CA ALA A 264 3.31 12.60 26.26
C ALA A 264 3.84 13.44 25.08
N ILE A 265 5.16 13.72 25.08
CA ILE A 265 5.83 14.47 24.02
C ILE A 265 5.88 13.66 22.72
N GLU A 266 6.25 12.39 22.78
CA GLU A 266 6.29 11.49 21.62
C GLU A 266 4.92 11.42 20.91
N ASN A 267 3.84 11.39 21.69
CA ASN A 267 2.47 11.34 21.18
C ASN A 267 1.85 12.72 20.87
N ASN A 268 2.64 13.80 20.89
CA ASN A 268 2.17 15.18 20.66
C ASN A 268 0.96 15.58 21.53
N SER A 269 0.86 15.05 22.76
CA SER A 269 -0.31 15.20 23.61
C SER A 269 -0.04 16.14 24.78
N LEU A 270 -0.31 17.44 24.54
CA LEU A 270 -0.25 18.46 25.59
C LEU A 270 -1.22 18.19 26.76
N PRO A 271 -2.47 17.73 26.54
CA PRO A 271 -3.37 17.38 27.64
C PRO A 271 -2.79 16.27 28.54
N LEU A 272 -2.11 15.29 27.95
CA LEU A 272 -1.48 14.22 28.68
C LEU A 272 -0.26 14.71 29.45
N PHE A 273 0.58 15.55 28.83
CA PHE A 273 1.71 16.18 29.49
C PHE A 273 1.24 16.98 30.71
N ASN A 274 0.21 17.82 30.55
CA ASN A 274 -0.37 18.60 31.64
C ASN A 274 -0.89 17.70 32.76
N HIS A 275 -1.54 16.58 32.43
CA HIS A 275 -2.01 15.63 33.43
C HIS A 275 -0.85 15.05 34.25
N PHE A 276 0.22 14.58 33.61
CA PHE A 276 1.40 14.08 34.30
C PHE A 276 2.13 15.16 35.09
N PHE A 277 2.22 16.37 34.54
CA PHE A 277 2.92 17.49 35.16
C PHE A 277 2.24 17.96 36.45
N ILE A 278 0.90 17.94 36.49
CA ILE A 278 0.12 18.29 37.68
C ILE A 278 0.16 17.16 38.73
N ASN A 279 0.29 15.90 38.29
CA ASN A 279 0.20 14.71 39.14
C ASN A 279 1.52 13.93 39.21
N ALA A 280 2.66 14.64 39.18
CA ALA A 280 3.97 14.01 39.26
C ALA A 280 4.14 13.33 40.63
N ASN A 281 4.70 12.13 40.63
CA ASN A 281 4.89 11.33 41.84
C ASN A 281 5.94 11.96 42.77
N VAL A 282 6.93 12.67 42.24
CA VAL A 282 7.93 13.39 43.03
C VAL A 282 7.30 14.42 43.98
N TYR A 283 6.14 14.99 43.65
CA TYR A 283 5.43 15.89 44.56
C TYR A 283 5.03 15.21 45.87
N ASN A 284 4.77 13.91 45.86
CA ASN A 284 4.43 13.16 47.07
C ASN A 284 5.63 13.00 48.01
N VAL A 285 6.87 13.01 47.48
CA VAL A 285 8.10 13.05 48.30
C VAL A 285 8.13 14.32 49.13
N PHE A 286 7.81 15.46 48.52
CA PHE A 286 7.80 16.76 49.20
C PHE A 286 6.56 17.01 50.09
N ALA A 287 5.49 16.26 49.86
CA ALA A 287 4.33 16.25 50.74
C ALA A 287 4.60 15.50 52.06
N GLU A 288 5.54 14.54 52.05
CA GLU A 288 5.87 13.70 53.20
C GLU A 288 7.04 14.28 54.01
N ILE A 289 6.73 14.87 55.17
CA ILE A 289 7.70 15.58 55.99
C ILE A 289 8.81 14.68 56.54
N ARG A 290 8.56 13.37 56.61
CA ARG A 290 9.57 12.41 57.05
C ARG A 290 10.75 12.32 56.10
N PHE A 291 10.72 12.89 54.90
CA PHE A 291 11.89 13.00 54.03
C PHE A 291 12.74 14.27 54.27
N ALA A 292 12.34 15.17 55.18
CA ALA A 292 12.97 16.49 55.31
C ALA A 292 14.46 16.49 55.66
N ASP A 293 14.90 15.53 56.49
CA ASP A 293 16.30 15.31 56.86
C ASP A 293 17.15 14.73 55.71
N MET A 294 16.51 14.22 54.65
CA MET A 294 17.17 13.77 53.42
C MET A 294 17.20 14.83 52.31
N LEU A 295 16.85 16.09 52.62
CA LEU A 295 16.86 17.16 51.62
C LEU A 295 18.18 17.25 50.83
N PRO A 296 19.39 17.19 51.42
CA PRO A 296 20.63 17.27 50.66
C PRO A 296 20.78 16.15 49.61
N GLN A 297 20.37 14.93 49.95
CA GLN A 297 20.41 13.78 49.03
C GLN A 297 19.36 13.92 47.92
N ILE A 298 18.16 14.38 48.27
CA ILE A 298 17.08 14.63 47.31
C ILE A 298 17.49 15.74 46.34
N GLU A 299 18.11 16.82 46.83
CA GLU A 299 18.67 17.90 46.00
C GLU A 299 19.72 17.38 45.02
N MET A 300 20.59 16.45 45.47
CA MET A 300 21.58 15.83 44.61
C MET A 300 20.93 14.98 43.51
N ILE A 301 19.92 14.17 43.84
CA ILE A 301 19.18 13.36 42.85
C ILE A 301 18.45 14.27 41.85
N ILE A 302 17.75 15.30 42.34
CA ILE A 302 17.07 16.28 41.49
C ILE A 302 18.09 16.98 40.58
N SER A 303 19.25 17.37 41.11
CA SER A 303 20.27 18.04 40.32
C SER A 303 20.91 17.11 39.29
N SER A 304 21.13 15.82 39.60
CA SER A 304 21.67 14.87 38.62
C SER A 304 20.64 14.56 37.54
N GLU A 305 19.40 14.28 37.93
CA GLU A 305 18.34 13.89 37.02
C GLU A 305 17.82 15.08 36.20
N PHE A 306 17.77 16.27 36.77
CA PHE A 306 17.26 17.47 36.12
C PHE A 306 18.35 18.47 35.77
N SER A 307 19.61 18.01 35.67
CA SER A 307 20.73 18.80 35.16
C SER A 307 20.49 19.13 33.68
N GLY A 308 20.04 20.35 33.44
CA GLY A 308 19.79 20.89 32.11
C GLY A 308 19.39 22.34 32.25
N GLU A 309 20.19 23.22 31.66
CA GLU A 309 20.11 24.68 31.79
C GLU A 309 18.65 25.16 31.77
N ASP A 310 18.24 25.99 32.74
CA ASP A 310 16.94 26.70 32.80
C ASP A 310 16.54 27.39 31.48
N LYS A 311 17.48 27.48 30.53
CA LYS A 311 17.40 28.12 29.23
C LYS A 311 17.12 27.17 28.07
N ILE A 312 17.03 25.85 28.27
CA ILE A 312 16.81 24.91 27.15
C ILE A 312 15.50 25.20 26.40
N LEU A 313 14.41 25.49 27.13
CA LEU A 313 13.12 25.84 26.51
C LEU A 313 13.18 27.20 25.80
N HIS A 314 13.92 28.17 26.35
CA HIS A 314 14.16 29.44 25.68
C HIS A 314 15.00 29.29 24.41
N LYS A 315 16.02 28.42 24.43
CA LYS A 315 16.83 28.06 23.27
C LYS A 315 15.96 27.40 22.19
N LEU A 316 15.13 26.43 22.57
CA LEU A 316 14.19 25.80 21.64
C LEU A 316 13.19 26.82 21.05
N ASN A 317 12.66 27.73 21.87
CA ASN A 317 11.78 28.79 21.38
C ASN A 317 12.48 29.70 20.36
N LYS A 318 13.75 30.03 20.58
CA LYS A 318 14.56 30.79 19.62
C LYS A 318 14.76 30.01 18.31
N MET A 319 15.08 28.72 18.40
CA MET A 319 15.22 27.84 17.24
C MET A 319 13.90 27.72 16.45
N MET A 320 12.76 27.61 17.12
CA MET A 320 11.44 27.65 16.48
C MET A 320 11.16 28.97 15.76
N GLN A 321 11.56 30.11 16.35
CA GLN A 321 11.46 31.43 15.71
C GLN A 321 12.36 31.51 14.47
N ASN A 322 13.61 31.10 14.58
CA ASN A 322 14.56 31.06 13.47
C ASN A 322 14.03 30.20 12.31
N LEU A 323 13.45 29.03 12.60
CA LEU A 323 12.84 28.16 11.59
C LEU A 323 11.67 28.84 10.87
N THR A 324 10.84 29.57 11.62
CA THR A 324 9.72 30.35 11.07
C THR A 324 10.22 31.45 10.12
N ASP A 325 11.29 32.14 10.50
CA ASP A 325 11.91 33.22 9.72
C ASP A 325 12.56 32.74 8.41
N LEU A 326 13.00 31.47 8.34
CA LEU A 326 13.53 30.89 7.10
C LEU A 326 12.48 30.72 5.99
N ARG A 327 11.19 30.80 6.32
CA ARG A 327 10.06 30.68 5.39
C ARG A 327 10.08 29.38 4.57
N MET A 328 10.25 28.25 5.26
CA MET A 328 10.37 26.91 4.65
C MET A 328 9.03 26.15 4.58
N GLN A 329 7.89 26.83 4.77
CA GLN A 329 6.57 26.19 4.92
C GLN A 329 6.17 25.31 3.72
N LYS A 330 6.67 25.60 2.51
CA LYS A 330 6.43 24.80 1.31
C LYS A 330 7.03 23.39 1.36
N TYR A 331 7.91 23.12 2.32
CA TYR A 331 8.52 21.81 2.57
C TYR A 331 7.92 21.12 3.80
N TYR A 332 6.78 21.59 4.33
CA TYR A 332 6.14 20.98 5.49
C TYR A 332 4.99 20.08 5.05
N ASN A 333 5.12 18.79 5.33
CA ASN A 333 3.98 17.86 5.29
C ASN A 333 3.14 18.01 6.57
N ASP A 334 2.01 17.30 6.64
CA ASP A 334 1.08 17.45 7.77
C ASP A 334 1.64 16.92 9.09
N THR A 335 2.53 15.92 9.06
CA THR A 335 3.26 15.44 10.23
C THR A 335 4.11 16.54 10.83
N ILE A 336 4.97 17.18 10.02
CA ILE A 336 5.84 18.28 10.43
C ILE A 336 5.01 19.43 11.03
N LYS A 337 3.90 19.81 10.36
CA LYS A 337 3.02 20.87 10.87
C LYS A 337 2.45 20.53 12.25
N ASN A 338 1.95 19.31 12.44
CA ASN A 338 1.38 18.89 13.72
C ASN A 338 2.43 18.89 14.84
N GLU A 339 3.66 18.44 14.56
CA GLU A 339 4.75 18.47 15.53
C GLU A 339 5.18 19.91 15.88
N LEU A 340 5.28 20.80 14.89
CA LEU A 340 5.58 22.21 15.12
C LEU A 340 4.50 22.91 15.95
N ILE A 341 3.22 22.66 15.65
CA ILE A 341 2.08 23.18 16.44
C ILE A 341 2.17 22.69 17.89
N PHE A 342 2.48 21.41 18.10
CA PHE A 342 2.68 20.86 19.43
C PHE A 342 3.81 21.57 20.17
N LEU A 343 4.98 21.73 19.55
CA LEU A 343 6.13 22.43 20.16
C LEU A 343 5.81 23.88 20.48
N GLU A 344 5.16 24.61 19.57
CA GLU A 344 4.76 26.00 19.77
C GLU A 344 3.79 26.12 20.95
N THR A 345 2.74 25.30 20.96
CA THR A 345 1.75 25.30 22.05
C THR A 345 2.40 24.94 23.38
N PHE A 346 3.29 23.94 23.39
CA PHE A 346 4.04 23.56 24.59
C PHE A 346 4.86 24.75 25.13
N LEU A 347 5.63 25.40 24.27
CA LEU A 347 6.47 26.54 24.65
C LEU A 347 5.65 27.71 25.18
N VAL A 348 4.48 27.99 24.61
CA VAL A 348 3.55 29.01 25.12
C VAL A 348 3.16 28.75 26.57
N HIS A 349 2.93 27.48 26.94
CA HIS A 349 2.52 27.13 28.30
C HIS A 349 3.67 26.97 29.30
N PHE A 350 4.83 26.50 28.85
CA PHE A 350 5.86 26.00 29.76
C PHE A 350 7.23 26.69 29.68
N LYS A 351 7.53 27.50 28.67
CA LYS A 351 8.88 28.10 28.53
C LYS A 351 9.27 28.98 29.72
N ASP A 352 8.29 29.68 30.30
CA ASP A 352 8.46 30.60 31.44
C ASP A 352 8.06 29.95 32.79
N SER A 353 7.78 28.64 32.78
CA SER A 353 7.46 27.90 34.00
C SER A 353 8.68 27.84 34.91
N ARG A 354 8.50 28.20 36.19
CA ARG A 354 9.53 28.06 37.23
C ARG A 354 9.59 26.68 37.87
N ASN A 355 8.63 25.81 37.54
CA ASN A 355 8.63 24.44 38.06
C ASN A 355 9.74 23.65 37.36
N ILE A 356 10.66 23.08 38.13
CA ILE A 356 11.82 22.36 37.59
C ILE A 356 11.43 21.20 36.67
N LEU A 357 10.23 20.60 36.86
CA LEU A 357 9.74 19.51 36.02
C LEU A 357 9.52 19.91 34.56
N SER A 358 9.26 21.18 34.25
CA SER A 358 9.10 21.60 32.85
C SER A 358 10.42 21.54 32.07
N TYR A 359 11.55 21.73 32.73
CA TYR A 359 12.87 21.65 32.07
C TYR A 359 13.26 20.22 31.72
N THR A 360 12.68 19.24 32.41
CA THR A 360 12.92 17.80 32.19
C THR A 360 12.39 17.32 30.85
N ALA A 361 11.35 17.99 30.35
CA ALA A 361 10.84 17.82 29.00
C ALA A 361 11.82 18.32 27.92
N GLY A 362 12.73 19.23 28.30
CA GLY A 362 13.55 19.99 27.38
C GLY A 362 14.40 19.13 26.44
N ASN A 363 15.06 18.10 26.96
CA ASN A 363 15.85 17.17 26.13
C ASN A 363 14.98 16.41 25.13
N PHE A 364 13.79 15.93 25.54
CA PHE A 364 12.85 15.26 24.66
C PHE A 364 12.32 16.20 23.56
N LEU A 365 12.05 17.47 23.90
CA LEU A 365 11.60 18.47 22.95
C LEU A 365 12.70 18.87 21.96
N MET A 366 13.95 18.99 22.43
CA MET A 366 15.11 19.22 21.56
C MET A 366 15.29 18.07 20.57
N GLN A 367 15.27 16.82 21.03
CA GLN A 367 15.33 15.65 20.15
C GLN A 367 14.17 15.62 19.14
N LYS A 368 12.95 15.99 19.56
CA LYS A 368 11.82 16.12 18.64
C LYS A 368 12.06 17.22 17.61
N PHE A 369 12.60 18.36 18.01
CA PHE A 369 12.95 19.42 17.08
C PHE A 369 14.03 19.00 16.08
N ASP A 370 15.08 18.31 16.53
CA ASP A 370 16.12 17.77 15.65
C ASP A 370 15.51 16.83 14.60
N LYS A 371 14.60 15.94 15.01
CA LYS A 371 13.85 15.07 14.10
C LYS A 371 13.00 15.86 13.10
N ILE A 372 12.35 16.96 13.53
CA ILE A 372 11.61 17.83 12.61
C ILE A 372 12.55 18.44 11.56
N ILE A 373 13.74 18.89 11.96
CA ILE A 373 14.74 19.43 11.04
C ILE A 373 15.21 18.37 10.03
N GLU A 374 15.46 17.14 10.48
CA GLU A 374 15.80 16.01 9.60
C GLU A 374 14.66 15.71 8.61
N GLN A 375 13.41 15.71 9.06
CA GLN A 375 12.24 15.50 8.21
C GLN A 375 12.07 16.61 7.17
N ILE A 376 12.27 17.88 7.55
CA ILE A 376 12.24 19.00 6.61
C ILE A 376 13.37 18.86 5.58
N SER A 377 14.57 18.47 6.02
CA SER A 377 15.71 18.20 5.13
C SER A 377 15.40 17.12 4.10
N ALA A 378 14.77 16.01 4.51
CA ALA A 378 14.32 14.96 3.59
C ALA A 378 13.23 15.46 2.63
N GLN A 379 12.28 16.27 3.11
CA GLN A 379 11.20 16.81 2.26
C GLN A 379 11.72 17.81 1.22
N ILE A 380 12.82 18.53 1.50
CA ILE A 380 13.51 19.36 0.51
C ILE A 380 14.03 18.49 -0.65
N GLU A 381 14.74 17.40 -0.34
CA GLU A 381 15.24 16.47 -1.36
C GLU A 381 14.12 15.88 -2.19
N GLN A 382 13.07 15.38 -1.53
CA GLN A 382 11.93 14.78 -2.20
C GLN A 382 11.23 15.75 -3.15
N ASN A 383 10.99 17.00 -2.74
CA ASN A 383 10.35 18.00 -3.58
C ASN A 383 11.19 18.32 -4.84
N HIS A 384 12.51 18.39 -4.68
CA HIS A 384 13.42 18.58 -5.82
C HIS A 384 13.42 17.36 -6.76
N LEU A 385 13.43 16.14 -6.23
CA LEU A 385 13.32 14.91 -7.04
C LEU A 385 11.98 14.85 -7.80
N GLU A 386 10.86 15.14 -7.14
CA GLU A 386 9.54 15.20 -7.78
C GLU A 386 9.50 16.27 -8.88
N THR A 387 10.15 17.41 -8.67
CA THR A 387 10.27 18.45 -9.70
C THR A 387 11.08 17.96 -10.90
N ILE A 388 12.19 17.23 -10.68
CA ILE A 388 12.99 16.64 -11.76
C ILE A 388 12.15 15.65 -12.56
N GLU A 389 11.50 14.70 -11.88
CA GLU A 389 10.64 13.70 -12.54
C GLU A 389 9.53 14.38 -13.35
N SER A 390 8.89 15.42 -12.80
CA SER A 390 7.85 16.16 -13.52
C SER A 390 8.34 16.81 -14.83
N GLN A 391 9.61 17.22 -14.89
CA GLN A 391 10.22 17.77 -16.11
C GLN A 391 10.58 16.68 -17.13
N LEU A 392 10.83 15.45 -16.67
CA LEU A 392 11.21 14.33 -17.52
C LEU A 392 10.02 13.60 -18.16
N VAL A 393 8.79 13.84 -17.68
CA VAL A 393 7.54 13.26 -18.23
C VAL A 393 7.40 13.45 -19.74
N ILE A 394 7.93 14.55 -20.31
CA ILE A 394 7.86 14.79 -21.77
C ILE A 394 8.64 13.74 -22.58
N TYR A 395 9.76 13.23 -22.05
CA TYR A 395 10.54 12.16 -22.68
C TYR A 395 9.78 10.84 -22.59
N ASP A 396 9.20 10.54 -21.42
CA ASP A 396 8.41 9.33 -21.21
C ASP A 396 7.21 9.30 -22.18
N PHE A 397 6.52 10.42 -22.36
CA PHE A 397 5.46 10.57 -23.34
C PHE A 397 5.97 10.35 -24.78
N GLY A 398 7.10 10.95 -25.16
CA GLY A 398 7.68 10.80 -26.49
C GLY A 398 8.14 9.35 -26.80
N ILE A 399 8.61 8.64 -25.79
CA ILE A 399 8.96 7.21 -25.86
C ILE A 399 7.69 6.38 -26.04
N GLU A 400 6.66 6.61 -25.21
CA GLU A 400 5.39 5.88 -25.26
C GLU A 400 4.66 6.06 -26.60
N ASP A 401 4.56 7.30 -27.11
CA ASP A 401 3.99 7.61 -28.43
C ASP A 401 4.74 6.89 -29.57
N SER A 402 6.07 6.83 -29.48
CA SER A 402 6.89 6.13 -30.47
C SER A 402 6.66 4.61 -30.41
N ILE A 403 6.53 4.03 -29.21
CA ILE A 403 6.21 2.60 -29.01
C ILE A 403 4.82 2.27 -29.56
N GLU A 404 3.81 3.10 -29.28
CA GLU A 404 2.46 2.91 -29.81
C GLU A 404 2.44 3.00 -31.35
N THR A 405 3.16 3.96 -31.91
CA THR A 405 3.31 4.10 -33.36
C THR A 405 3.97 2.88 -33.99
N ILE A 406 5.03 2.33 -33.39
CA ILE A 406 5.66 1.08 -33.85
C ILE A 406 4.64 -0.07 -33.83
N LYS A 407 3.86 -0.20 -32.75
CA LYS A 407 2.84 -1.25 -32.63
C LYS A 407 1.79 -1.14 -33.73
N LYS A 408 1.31 0.06 -34.03
CA LYS A 408 0.36 0.32 -35.11
C LYS A 408 0.96 0.01 -36.48
N MET A 409 2.19 0.44 -36.75
CA MET A 409 2.89 0.13 -38.00
C MET A 409 3.06 -1.38 -38.22
N LYS A 410 3.40 -2.14 -37.17
CA LYS A 410 3.49 -3.61 -37.24
C LYS A 410 2.14 -4.24 -37.63
N SER A 411 1.04 -3.76 -37.05
CA SER A 411 -0.32 -4.19 -37.43
C SER A 411 -0.65 -3.85 -38.89
N ASP A 412 -0.34 -2.63 -39.34
CA ASP A 412 -0.61 -2.17 -40.70
C ASP A 412 0.19 -2.98 -41.75
N ILE A 413 1.41 -3.40 -41.43
CA ILE A 413 2.23 -4.30 -42.27
C ILE A 413 1.52 -5.65 -42.46
N GLU A 414 1.04 -6.27 -41.37
CA GLU A 414 0.34 -7.55 -41.43
C GLU A 414 -0.95 -7.46 -42.25
N ASP A 415 -1.77 -6.43 -42.01
CA ASP A 415 -2.99 -6.18 -42.77
C ASP A 415 -2.72 -5.96 -44.26
N THR A 416 -1.64 -5.25 -44.58
CA THR A 416 -1.25 -5.00 -45.98
C THR A 416 -0.74 -6.27 -46.65
N ARG A 417 0.03 -7.11 -45.95
CA ARG A 417 0.47 -8.43 -46.44
C ARG A 417 -0.72 -9.33 -46.75
N LEU A 418 -1.74 -9.35 -45.88
CA LEU A 418 -2.97 -10.10 -46.11
C LEU A 418 -3.75 -9.59 -47.33
N LYS A 419 -3.90 -8.27 -47.47
CA LYS A 419 -4.56 -7.65 -48.65
C LYS A 419 -3.81 -7.96 -49.96
N TYR A 420 -2.49 -7.84 -49.98
CA TYR A 420 -1.68 -8.15 -51.15
C TYR A 420 -1.78 -9.62 -51.55
N LYS A 421 -1.72 -10.55 -50.58
CA LYS A 421 -1.89 -11.98 -50.84
C LYS A 421 -3.25 -12.28 -51.47
N LYS A 422 -4.33 -11.70 -50.93
CA LYS A 422 -5.69 -11.85 -51.47
C LYS A 422 -5.82 -11.29 -52.89
N ASN A 423 -5.26 -10.10 -53.15
CA ASN A 423 -5.29 -9.49 -54.48
C ASN A 423 -4.48 -10.30 -55.52
N LEU A 424 -3.36 -10.87 -55.10
CA LEU A 424 -2.54 -11.75 -55.94
C LEU A 424 -3.32 -13.02 -56.32
N GLU A 425 -3.98 -13.66 -55.36
CA GLU A 425 -4.84 -14.84 -55.59
C GLU A 425 -5.95 -14.53 -56.60
N LEU A 426 -6.68 -13.42 -56.42
CA LEU A 426 -7.73 -12.97 -57.35
C LEU A 426 -7.20 -12.69 -58.77
N THR A 427 -6.00 -12.11 -58.88
CA THR A 427 -5.39 -11.79 -60.18
C THR A 427 -4.96 -13.08 -60.90
N ILE A 428 -4.35 -14.02 -60.18
CA ILE A 428 -4.02 -15.35 -60.71
C ILE A 428 -5.28 -16.09 -61.16
N GLU A 429 -6.37 -16.00 -60.39
CA GLU A 429 -7.65 -16.60 -60.77
C GLU A 429 -8.21 -16.01 -62.07
N LYS A 430 -8.19 -14.68 -62.22
CA LYS A 430 -8.60 -14.01 -63.47
C LYS A 430 -7.77 -14.44 -64.67
N ILE A 431 -6.43 -14.51 -64.53
CA ILE A 431 -5.53 -14.97 -65.60
C ILE A 431 -5.85 -16.42 -65.98
N ASN A 432 -6.08 -17.29 -64.99
CA ASN A 432 -6.47 -18.68 -65.22
C ASN A 432 -7.81 -18.79 -65.95
N GLN A 433 -8.83 -18.04 -65.55
CA GLN A 433 -10.14 -18.04 -66.19
C GLN A 433 -10.07 -17.54 -67.64
N HIS A 434 -9.36 -16.43 -67.88
CA HIS A 434 -9.16 -15.87 -69.23
C HIS A 434 -8.52 -16.88 -70.18
N HIS A 435 -7.40 -17.50 -69.77
CA HIS A 435 -6.69 -18.48 -70.60
C HIS A 435 -7.47 -19.79 -70.76
N LYS A 436 -8.19 -20.23 -69.72
CA LYS A 436 -9.07 -21.41 -69.80
C LYS A 436 -10.16 -21.22 -70.86
N ASN A 437 -10.80 -20.05 -70.87
CA ASN A 437 -11.84 -19.73 -71.86
C ASN A 437 -11.25 -19.63 -73.28
N ALA A 438 -10.07 -19.03 -73.44
CA ALA A 438 -9.40 -18.94 -74.74
C ALA A 438 -9.00 -20.31 -75.30
N ILE A 439 -8.47 -21.20 -74.45
CA ILE A 439 -8.14 -22.58 -74.82
C ILE A 439 -9.40 -23.37 -75.21
N ALA A 440 -10.47 -23.27 -74.42
CA ALA A 440 -11.74 -23.96 -74.71
C ALA A 440 -12.33 -23.54 -76.08
N ASN A 441 -12.24 -22.26 -76.45
CA ASN A 441 -12.66 -21.76 -77.76
C ASN A 441 -11.83 -22.34 -78.92
N LEU A 442 -10.51 -22.50 -78.72
CA LEU A 442 -9.62 -23.10 -79.72
C LEU A 442 -9.85 -24.62 -79.85
N GLU A 443 -10.08 -25.32 -78.74
CA GLU A 443 -10.44 -26.74 -78.73
C GLU A 443 -11.75 -26.98 -79.47
N PHE A 444 -12.78 -26.16 -79.19
CA PHE A 444 -14.04 -26.21 -79.92
C PHE A 444 -13.87 -26.01 -81.43
N ARG A 445 -13.03 -25.04 -81.83
CA ARG A 445 -12.71 -24.78 -83.24
C ARG A 445 -11.98 -25.96 -83.89
N MET A 446 -11.06 -26.61 -83.18
CA MET A 446 -10.30 -27.77 -83.66
C MET A 446 -11.20 -29.00 -83.94
N GLU A 447 -12.20 -29.22 -83.08
CA GLU A 447 -13.12 -30.35 -83.17
C GLU A 447 -14.12 -30.22 -84.35
N HIS A 448 -14.40 -28.99 -84.79
CA HIS A 448 -15.43 -28.70 -85.80
C HIS A 448 -14.89 -28.31 -87.20
N LEU A 449 -13.59 -28.49 -87.47
CA LEU A 449 -12.96 -28.14 -88.77
C LEU A 449 -13.60 -28.84 -89.98
N ASP A 450 -14.16 -30.02 -89.75
CA ASP A 450 -14.79 -30.94 -90.68
C ASP A 450 -16.01 -30.35 -91.39
N ARG A 451 -16.66 -29.39 -90.74
CA ARG A 451 -17.89 -28.74 -91.22
C ARG A 451 -17.62 -27.58 -92.17
N ILE A 452 -16.36 -27.22 -92.37
CA ILE A 452 -15.95 -26.15 -93.27
C ILE A 452 -15.71 -26.76 -94.66
N LYS A 453 -16.53 -26.39 -95.65
CA LYS A 453 -16.52 -26.96 -97.02
C LYS A 453 -15.14 -27.03 -97.69
N LYS A 454 -14.23 -26.10 -97.35
CA LYS A 454 -12.85 -26.06 -97.87
C LYS A 454 -12.02 -27.29 -97.43
N PHE A 455 -12.31 -27.84 -96.24
CA PHE A 455 -11.59 -28.94 -95.62
C PHE A 455 -12.37 -30.26 -95.67
N ASP A 456 -13.50 -30.29 -96.40
CA ASP A 456 -14.33 -31.46 -96.63
C ASP A 456 -13.86 -32.19 -97.92
N PRO A 457 -13.29 -33.41 -97.81
CA PRO A 457 -12.74 -34.15 -98.94
C PRO A 457 -13.80 -34.55 -99.97
N SER A 458 -15.04 -34.80 -99.51
CA SER A 458 -16.14 -35.20 -100.37
C SER A 458 -16.65 -34.02 -101.21
N SER A 459 -16.75 -32.83 -100.60
CA SER A 459 -17.16 -31.62 -101.32
C SER A 459 -16.12 -31.17 -102.36
N ALA A 460 -14.83 -31.29 -102.05
CA ALA A 460 -13.76 -30.93 -102.99
C ALA A 460 -13.69 -31.88 -104.19
N PHE A 461 -13.87 -33.19 -103.97
CA PHE A 461 -13.87 -34.20 -105.02
C PHE A 461 -15.03 -34.00 -106.01
N ASN A 462 -16.26 -33.84 -105.50
CA ASN A 462 -17.45 -33.72 -106.33
C ASN A 462 -17.41 -32.49 -107.26
N ASN A 463 -17.00 -31.33 -106.73
CA ASN A 463 -16.90 -30.11 -107.54
C ASN A 463 -15.90 -30.26 -108.71
N SER A 464 -14.75 -30.90 -108.45
CA SER A 464 -13.73 -31.12 -109.47
C SER A 464 -14.19 -32.13 -110.54
N MET A 465 -14.97 -33.14 -110.14
CA MET A 465 -15.48 -34.17 -111.07
C MET A 465 -16.53 -33.62 -112.04
N VAL A 466 -17.43 -32.75 -111.57
CA VAL A 466 -18.43 -32.10 -112.43
C VAL A 466 -17.77 -31.28 -113.54
N LEU A 467 -16.76 -30.48 -113.18
CA LEU A 467 -15.97 -29.69 -114.14
C LEU A 467 -15.26 -30.58 -115.17
N ASN A 468 -14.63 -31.66 -114.73
CA ASN A 468 -13.96 -32.61 -115.61
C ASN A 468 -14.92 -33.22 -116.66
N THR A 469 -16.12 -33.60 -116.24
CA THR A 469 -17.13 -34.20 -117.12
C THR A 469 -17.54 -33.23 -118.23
N VAL A 470 -17.77 -31.95 -117.89
CA VAL A 470 -18.14 -30.91 -118.86
C VAL A 470 -17.01 -30.65 -119.85
N ILE A 471 -15.77 -30.52 -119.38
CA ILE A 471 -14.61 -30.23 -120.22
C ILE A 471 -14.36 -31.39 -121.20
N SER A 472 -14.43 -32.64 -120.71
CA SER A 472 -14.28 -33.83 -121.55
C SER A 472 -15.31 -33.88 -122.69
N LEU A 473 -16.57 -33.55 -122.41
CA LEU A 473 -17.63 -33.51 -123.41
C LEU A 473 -17.36 -32.47 -124.51
N VAL A 474 -16.83 -31.30 -124.14
CA VAL A 474 -16.48 -30.24 -125.10
C VAL A 474 -15.32 -30.71 -125.99
N VAL A 475 -14.27 -31.29 -125.39
CA VAL A 475 -13.12 -31.80 -126.14
C VAL A 475 -13.52 -32.95 -127.06
N PHE A 476 -14.45 -33.80 -126.62
CA PHE A 476 -15.04 -34.84 -127.45
C PHE A 476 -15.67 -34.28 -128.73
N ILE A 477 -16.50 -33.24 -128.60
CA ILE A 477 -17.18 -32.62 -129.75
C ILE A 477 -16.15 -31.99 -130.70
N ILE A 478 -15.23 -31.17 -130.17
CA ILE A 478 -14.23 -30.46 -130.98
C ILE A 478 -13.29 -31.46 -131.68
N GLY A 479 -12.74 -32.42 -130.92
CA GLY A 479 -11.82 -33.42 -131.45
C GLY A 479 -12.49 -34.32 -132.48
N GLY A 480 -13.79 -34.60 -132.33
CA GLY A 480 -14.55 -35.36 -133.30
C GLY A 480 -14.70 -34.64 -134.63
N PHE A 481 -15.14 -33.38 -134.62
CA PHE A 481 -15.30 -32.60 -135.85
C PHE A 481 -13.99 -32.40 -136.61
N ILE A 482 -12.87 -32.19 -135.90
CA ILE A 482 -11.56 -32.01 -136.53
C ILE A 482 -11.13 -33.28 -137.29
N GLY A 483 -11.32 -34.46 -136.71
CA GLY A 483 -10.93 -35.72 -137.35
C GLY A 483 -11.80 -36.09 -138.56
N GLY A 484 -13.10 -35.79 -138.53
CA GLY A 484 -14.02 -36.18 -139.60
C GLY A 484 -14.04 -35.26 -140.83
N PHE A 485 -13.82 -33.96 -140.66
CA PHE A 485 -13.98 -32.99 -141.76
C PHE A 485 -12.68 -32.61 -142.48
N LEU A 486 -11.52 -32.70 -141.82
CA LEU A 486 -10.24 -32.29 -142.42
C LEU A 486 -9.59 -33.40 -143.25
N GLU A 487 -9.91 -34.68 -143.00
CA GLU A 487 -9.23 -35.79 -143.66
C GLU A 487 -9.93 -36.34 -144.92
N THR A 488 -11.18 -35.96 -145.22
CA THR A 488 -11.91 -36.46 -146.40
C THR A 488 -12.23 -35.36 -147.42
N VAL A 489 -11.32 -35.10 -148.35
CA VAL A 489 -11.55 -34.30 -149.56
C VAL A 489 -11.71 -35.28 -150.73
N ASN A 490 -12.95 -35.40 -151.23
CA ASN A 490 -13.35 -35.89 -152.57
C ASN A 490 -12.65 -37.15 -153.13
N GLU A 491 -13.33 -38.27 -153.39
CA GLU A 491 -14.75 -38.64 -153.21
C GLU A 491 -14.83 -39.93 -152.35
N ALA A 492 -15.13 -39.78 -151.06
CA ALA A 492 -15.41 -40.87 -150.12
C ALA A 492 -16.84 -40.74 -149.56
N SER A 493 -17.46 -41.86 -149.17
CA SER A 493 -18.89 -41.91 -148.77
C SER A 493 -19.15 -41.39 -147.35
N VAL A 494 -20.32 -40.79 -147.14
CA VAL A 494 -20.74 -40.09 -145.89
C VAL A 494 -20.67 -40.94 -144.63
N ALA A 495 -20.85 -42.27 -144.73
CA ALA A 495 -20.82 -43.16 -143.56
C ALA A 495 -19.43 -43.25 -142.91
N GLU A 496 -18.37 -43.17 -143.72
CA GLU A 496 -16.99 -43.30 -143.27
C GLU A 496 -16.54 -42.06 -142.48
N MET A 497 -17.02 -40.89 -142.91
CA MET A 497 -16.76 -39.59 -142.31
C MET A 497 -17.35 -39.47 -140.89
N VAL A 498 -18.59 -39.96 -140.68
CA VAL A 498 -19.24 -39.93 -139.35
C VAL A 498 -18.56 -40.88 -138.37
N SER A 499 -18.16 -42.07 -138.82
CA SER A 499 -17.46 -43.04 -137.97
C SER A 499 -16.12 -42.49 -137.47
N GLN A 500 -15.33 -41.90 -138.36
CA GLN A 500 -14.05 -41.27 -137.99
C GLN A 500 -14.24 -40.09 -137.03
N THR A 501 -15.28 -39.28 -137.23
CA THR A 501 -15.65 -38.17 -136.32
C THR A 501 -15.87 -38.70 -134.89
N ILE A 502 -16.68 -39.75 -134.73
CA ILE A 502 -17.02 -40.28 -133.40
C ILE A 502 -15.79 -40.90 -132.73
N VAL A 503 -14.99 -41.68 -133.46
CA VAL A 503 -13.81 -42.35 -132.89
C VAL A 503 -12.74 -41.34 -132.46
N ALA A 504 -12.49 -40.30 -133.27
CA ALA A 504 -11.59 -39.21 -132.90
C ALA A 504 -12.09 -38.45 -131.66
N GLY A 505 -13.39 -38.17 -131.60
CA GLY A 505 -14.04 -37.55 -130.44
C GLY A 505 -13.89 -38.40 -129.18
N ILE A 506 -14.18 -39.71 -129.24
CA ILE A 506 -14.04 -40.64 -128.10
C ILE A 506 -12.60 -40.64 -127.60
N LYS A 507 -11.61 -40.70 -128.50
CA LYS A 507 -10.20 -40.80 -128.11
C LYS A 507 -9.74 -39.56 -127.33
N TRP A 508 -10.05 -38.37 -127.83
CA TRP A 508 -9.64 -37.12 -127.16
C TRP A 508 -10.50 -36.79 -125.94
N GLY A 509 -11.82 -36.98 -126.01
CA GLY A 509 -12.71 -36.82 -124.86
C GLY A 509 -12.39 -37.80 -123.72
N GLY A 510 -12.19 -39.09 -124.04
CA GLY A 510 -11.87 -40.13 -123.08
C GLY A 510 -10.54 -39.90 -122.34
N VAL A 511 -9.49 -39.47 -123.05
CA VAL A 511 -8.21 -39.11 -122.43
C VAL A 511 -8.36 -37.93 -121.47
N THR A 512 -9.13 -36.92 -121.86
CA THR A 512 -9.36 -35.72 -121.04
C THR A 512 -10.12 -36.07 -119.75
N PHE A 513 -11.13 -36.96 -119.84
CA PHE A 513 -11.90 -37.40 -118.68
C PHE A 513 -11.05 -38.15 -117.65
N LEU A 514 -10.19 -39.07 -118.10
CA LEU A 514 -9.31 -39.81 -117.19
C LEU A 514 -8.32 -38.87 -116.49
N LEU A 515 -7.81 -37.87 -117.21
CA LEU A 515 -6.86 -36.91 -116.65
C LEU A 515 -7.53 -36.05 -115.56
N GLY A 516 -8.76 -35.57 -115.77
CA GLY A 516 -9.44 -34.79 -114.74
C GLY A 516 -10.00 -35.60 -113.58
N LEU A 517 -10.18 -36.92 -113.71
CA LEU A 517 -10.54 -37.80 -112.59
C LEU A 517 -9.37 -37.89 -111.60
N LEU A 518 -8.15 -37.98 -112.12
CA LEU A 518 -6.91 -37.98 -111.33
C LEU A 518 -6.70 -36.65 -110.60
N ILE A 519 -6.96 -35.52 -111.27
CA ILE A 519 -6.92 -34.17 -110.65
C ILE A 519 -7.93 -34.05 -109.50
N SER A 520 -9.13 -34.59 -109.67
CA SER A 520 -10.19 -34.53 -108.64
C SER A 520 -9.79 -35.31 -107.38
N PHE A 521 -9.11 -36.45 -107.52
CA PHE A 521 -8.58 -37.22 -106.40
C PHE A 521 -7.48 -36.46 -105.64
N ILE A 522 -6.57 -35.78 -106.37
CA ILE A 522 -5.53 -34.93 -105.78
C ILE A 522 -6.15 -33.75 -105.01
N SER A 523 -7.22 -33.15 -105.52
CA SER A 523 -7.94 -32.07 -104.82
C SER A 523 -8.55 -32.53 -103.49
N SER A 524 -9.05 -33.76 -103.41
CA SER A 524 -9.60 -34.34 -102.17
C SER A 524 -8.51 -34.64 -101.14
N ALA A 525 -7.38 -35.21 -101.58
CA ALA A 525 -6.22 -35.43 -100.74
C ALA A 525 -5.62 -34.12 -100.20
N SER A 526 -5.62 -33.05 -101.01
CA SER A 526 -5.19 -31.71 -100.59
C SER A 526 -6.06 -31.14 -99.48
N ALA A 527 -7.38 -31.34 -99.52
CA ALA A 527 -8.30 -30.89 -98.46
C ALA A 527 -8.06 -31.58 -97.11
N ILE A 528 -7.74 -32.89 -97.11
CA ILE A 528 -7.36 -33.64 -95.89
C ILE A 528 -6.04 -33.12 -95.32
N TRP A 529 -5.08 -32.81 -96.19
CA TRP A 529 -3.79 -32.31 -95.76
C TRP A 529 -3.87 -30.88 -95.19
N GLU A 530 -4.63 -29.99 -95.82
CA GLU A 530 -4.93 -28.66 -95.29
C GLU A 530 -5.64 -28.74 -93.91
N ARG A 531 -6.59 -29.66 -93.74
CA ARG A 531 -7.26 -29.89 -92.45
C ARG A 531 -6.29 -30.32 -91.35
N THR A 532 -5.34 -31.19 -91.69
CA THR A 532 -4.33 -31.70 -90.75
C THR A 532 -3.36 -30.59 -90.35
N ASN A 533 -2.92 -29.75 -91.30
CA ASN A 533 -2.09 -28.59 -91.02
C ASN A 533 -2.79 -27.57 -90.10
N GLU A 534 -4.09 -27.31 -90.32
CA GLU A 534 -4.84 -26.38 -89.47
C GLU A 534 -5.03 -26.94 -88.05
N LYS A 535 -5.23 -28.26 -87.88
CA LYS A 535 -5.21 -28.91 -86.54
C LYS A 535 -3.87 -28.73 -85.82
N VAL A 536 -2.76 -28.95 -86.52
CA VAL A 536 -1.40 -28.77 -85.95
C VAL A 536 -1.16 -27.30 -85.55
N LYS A 537 -1.66 -26.35 -86.33
CA LYS A 537 -1.59 -24.92 -86.02
C LYS A 537 -2.37 -24.57 -84.75
N ILE A 538 -3.62 -25.00 -84.62
CA ILE A 538 -4.43 -24.76 -83.42
C ILE A 538 -3.78 -25.41 -82.18
N GLN A 539 -3.18 -26.59 -82.31
CA GLN A 539 -2.48 -27.26 -81.21
C GLN A 539 -1.21 -26.52 -80.75
N ARG A 540 -0.49 -25.88 -81.68
CA ARG A 540 0.60 -24.95 -81.35
C ARG A 540 0.10 -23.71 -80.62
N ASP A 541 -1.03 -23.14 -81.05
CA ASP A 541 -1.63 -21.96 -80.40
C ASP A 541 -2.11 -22.28 -78.96
N ILE A 542 -2.70 -23.45 -78.73
CA ILE A 542 -3.07 -23.92 -77.37
C ILE A 542 -1.81 -24.08 -76.50
N SER A 543 -0.73 -24.66 -77.04
CA SER A 543 0.52 -24.85 -76.31
C SER A 543 1.20 -23.53 -75.99
N TYR A 544 1.14 -22.57 -76.91
CA TYR A 544 1.59 -21.19 -76.70
C TYR A 544 0.80 -20.51 -75.59
N LEU A 545 -0.54 -20.61 -75.59
CA LEU A 545 -1.38 -20.02 -74.54
C LEU A 545 -1.14 -20.64 -73.16
N LYS A 546 -0.88 -21.96 -73.07
CA LYS A 546 -0.51 -22.62 -71.81
C LYS A 546 0.82 -22.09 -71.26
N ASN A 547 1.82 -21.94 -72.12
CA ASN A 547 3.12 -21.38 -71.76
C ASN A 547 3.04 -19.89 -71.41
N HIS A 548 2.21 -19.13 -72.14
CA HIS A 548 1.96 -17.72 -71.89
C HIS A 548 1.30 -17.50 -70.52
N LYS A 549 0.27 -18.30 -70.20
CA LYS A 549 -0.39 -18.29 -68.88
C LYS A 549 0.61 -18.47 -67.73
N GLU A 550 1.50 -19.46 -67.84
CA GLU A 550 2.47 -19.75 -66.79
C GLU A 550 3.49 -18.63 -66.61
N ARG A 551 3.96 -18.04 -67.72
CA ARG A 551 4.84 -16.86 -67.70
C ARG A 551 4.16 -15.64 -67.09
N GLU A 552 2.91 -15.39 -67.43
CA GLU A 552 2.13 -14.26 -66.91
C GLU A 552 1.87 -14.41 -65.41
N ILE A 553 1.51 -15.62 -64.94
CA ILE A 553 1.38 -15.92 -63.50
C ILE A 553 2.73 -15.71 -62.79
N GLN A 554 3.84 -16.15 -63.38
CA GLN A 554 5.17 -15.99 -62.80
C GLN A 554 5.60 -14.52 -62.74
N GLN A 555 5.28 -13.73 -63.77
CA GLN A 555 5.54 -12.30 -63.81
C GLN A 555 4.75 -11.56 -62.72
N VAL A 556 3.44 -11.82 -62.60
CA VAL A 556 2.59 -11.20 -61.58
C VAL A 556 3.04 -11.59 -60.17
N LYS A 557 3.45 -12.84 -59.93
CA LYS A 557 4.05 -13.25 -58.65
C LYS A 557 5.34 -12.50 -58.35
N SER A 558 6.23 -12.35 -59.34
CA SER A 558 7.50 -11.64 -59.16
C SER A 558 7.31 -10.15 -58.90
N GLU A 559 6.38 -9.50 -59.60
CA GLU A 559 6.03 -8.08 -59.41
C GLU A 559 5.38 -7.84 -58.03
N ALA A 560 4.48 -8.74 -57.60
CA ALA A 560 3.87 -8.69 -56.28
C ALA A 560 4.92 -8.88 -55.17
N GLU A 561 5.84 -9.83 -55.32
CA GLU A 561 6.91 -10.07 -54.34
C GLU A 561 7.88 -8.89 -54.25
N LYS A 562 8.26 -8.28 -55.38
CA LYS A 562 9.09 -7.07 -55.40
C LYS A 562 8.39 -5.89 -54.73
N SER A 563 7.10 -5.70 -55.00
CA SER A 563 6.29 -4.64 -54.41
C SER A 563 6.15 -4.81 -52.90
N LEU A 564 5.89 -6.04 -52.45
CA LEU A 564 5.79 -6.39 -51.03
C LEU A 564 7.14 -6.20 -50.30
N LYS A 565 8.25 -6.64 -50.90
CA LYS A 565 9.60 -6.41 -50.37
C LYS A 565 9.95 -4.93 -50.27
N SER A 566 9.59 -4.13 -51.27
CA SER A 566 9.79 -2.67 -51.23
C SER A 566 8.95 -2.01 -50.14
N TYR A 567 7.73 -2.48 -49.93
CA TYR A 567 6.82 -2.00 -48.89
C TYR A 567 7.34 -2.34 -47.49
N ASP A 568 7.66 -3.62 -47.26
CA ASP A 568 8.22 -4.10 -45.99
C ASP A 568 9.49 -3.33 -45.63
N LYS A 569 10.41 -3.15 -46.58
CA LYS A 569 11.65 -2.39 -46.38
C LYS A 569 11.38 -0.92 -46.02
N SER A 570 10.36 -0.30 -46.60
CA SER A 570 10.00 1.09 -46.25
C SER A 570 9.47 1.21 -44.83
N PHE A 571 8.73 0.20 -44.35
CA PHE A 571 8.22 0.18 -42.97
C PHE A 571 9.30 -0.21 -41.97
N GLU A 572 10.16 -1.18 -42.29
CA GLU A 572 11.32 -1.54 -41.47
C GLU A 572 12.23 -0.33 -41.24
N ASN A 573 12.55 0.43 -42.29
CA ASN A 573 13.33 1.67 -42.15
C ASN A 573 12.66 2.71 -41.23
N ARG A 574 11.33 2.80 -41.25
CA ARG A 574 10.56 3.71 -40.38
C ARG A 574 10.54 3.23 -38.94
N ILE A 575 10.35 1.93 -38.71
CA ILE A 575 10.41 1.30 -37.39
C ILE A 575 11.82 1.48 -36.80
N GLU A 576 12.87 1.21 -37.57
CA GLU A 576 14.27 1.42 -37.15
C GLU A 576 14.52 2.90 -36.80
N GLY A 577 13.94 3.83 -37.57
CA GLY A 577 13.97 5.26 -37.27
C GLY A 577 13.31 5.62 -35.93
N LEU A 578 12.15 5.01 -35.62
CA LEU A 578 11.45 5.18 -34.35
C LEU A 578 12.20 4.51 -33.18
N GLU A 579 12.80 3.34 -33.39
CA GLU A 579 13.64 2.65 -32.38
C GLU A 579 14.88 3.47 -32.04
N LYS A 580 15.54 4.06 -33.05
CA LYS A 580 16.63 5.03 -32.85
C LYS A 580 16.17 6.27 -32.10
N LYS A 581 14.98 6.80 -32.42
CA LYS A 581 14.37 7.92 -31.69
C LYS A 581 14.12 7.57 -30.23
N ILE A 582 13.56 6.39 -29.91
CA ILE A 582 13.38 5.91 -28.53
C ILE A 582 14.72 5.86 -27.79
N THR A 583 15.75 5.32 -28.44
CA THR A 583 17.08 5.21 -27.84
C THR A 583 17.71 6.58 -27.60
N SER A 584 17.54 7.52 -28.54
CA SER A 584 17.97 8.92 -28.39
C SER A 584 17.24 9.59 -27.23
N LEU A 585 15.91 9.48 -27.16
CA LEU A 585 15.10 10.06 -26.10
C LEU A 585 15.44 9.49 -24.72
N ASP A 586 15.71 8.17 -24.61
CA ASP A 586 16.15 7.55 -23.35
C ASP A 586 17.55 8.04 -22.93
N SER A 587 18.47 8.22 -23.88
CA SER A 587 19.80 8.79 -23.62
C SER A 587 19.70 10.26 -23.18
N GLU A 588 18.92 11.07 -23.90
CA GLU A 588 18.67 12.48 -23.59
C GLU A 588 17.98 12.62 -22.22
N ARG A 589 17.02 11.75 -21.89
CA ARG A 589 16.38 11.70 -20.58
C ARG A 589 17.38 11.45 -19.47
N LYS A 590 18.32 10.50 -19.65
CA LYS A 590 19.37 10.20 -18.66
C LYS A 590 20.36 11.36 -18.49
N GLU A 591 20.80 11.94 -19.59
CA GLU A 591 21.69 13.11 -19.57
C GLU A 591 21.01 14.31 -18.88
N LYS A 592 19.75 14.57 -19.23
CA LYS A 592 18.96 15.64 -18.63
C LYS A 592 18.69 15.38 -17.14
N TYR A 593 18.45 14.14 -16.75
CA TYR A 593 18.31 13.76 -15.34
C TYR A 593 19.57 14.09 -14.54
N GLU A 594 20.75 13.70 -15.01
CA GLU A 594 22.01 14.02 -14.31
C GLU A 594 22.28 15.53 -14.29
N GLU A 595 22.03 16.26 -15.38
CA GLU A 595 22.14 17.73 -15.43
C GLU A 595 21.20 18.41 -14.42
N LEU A 596 19.94 17.98 -14.36
CA LEU A 596 18.95 18.54 -13.43
C LEU A 596 19.27 18.18 -11.99
N LYS A 597 19.80 16.98 -11.75
CA LYS A 597 20.23 16.51 -10.43
C LYS A 597 21.44 17.28 -9.92
N GLU A 598 22.43 17.54 -10.77
CA GLU A 598 23.58 18.38 -10.43
C GLU A 598 23.13 19.81 -10.10
N ASN A 599 22.27 20.41 -10.93
CA ASN A 599 21.69 21.73 -10.68
C ASN A 599 20.81 21.79 -9.41
N ALA A 600 20.14 20.69 -9.07
CA ALA A 600 19.35 20.58 -7.85
C ALA A 600 20.24 20.39 -6.62
N HIS A 601 21.40 19.73 -6.75
CA HIS A 601 22.31 19.44 -5.65
C HIS A 601 22.73 20.73 -4.93
N ASP A 602 23.23 21.73 -5.65
CA ASP A 602 23.63 23.02 -5.09
C ASP A 602 22.48 23.74 -4.36
N LYS A 603 21.25 23.64 -4.92
CA LYS A 603 20.06 24.25 -4.32
C LYS A 603 19.64 23.53 -3.05
N ILE A 604 19.65 22.19 -3.07
CA ILE A 604 19.36 21.35 -1.91
C ILE A 604 20.38 21.63 -0.82
N GLU A 605 21.67 21.63 -1.13
CA GLU A 605 22.74 21.86 -0.17
C GLU A 605 22.64 23.27 0.44
N ASN A 606 22.38 24.30 -0.37
CA ASN A 606 22.14 25.64 0.13
C ASN A 606 20.94 25.69 1.10
N LEU A 607 19.82 25.06 0.73
CA LEU A 607 18.64 25.02 1.59
C LEU A 607 18.88 24.24 2.90
N LYS A 608 19.62 23.14 2.84
CA LYS A 608 20.02 22.37 4.03
C LYS A 608 20.98 23.16 4.91
N ASN A 609 21.96 23.84 4.33
CA ASN A 609 22.88 24.71 5.06
C ASN A 609 22.13 25.86 5.74
N ARG A 610 21.16 26.47 5.07
CA ARG A 610 20.24 27.45 5.68
C ARG A 610 19.45 26.83 6.82
N LEU A 611 18.95 25.61 6.68
CA LEU A 611 18.20 24.92 7.74
C LEU A 611 19.07 24.65 8.98
N VAL A 612 20.36 24.34 8.82
CA VAL A 612 21.31 24.17 9.94
C VAL A 612 21.52 25.47 10.72
N THR A 613 21.41 26.64 10.07
CA THR A 613 21.57 27.93 10.78
C THR A 613 20.55 28.15 11.91
N VAL A 614 19.43 27.40 11.89
CA VAL A 614 18.41 27.42 12.94
C VAL A 614 18.99 27.16 14.33
N PHE A 615 20.03 26.33 14.43
CA PHE A 615 20.71 25.98 15.68
C PHE A 615 21.68 27.07 16.20
N HIS A 616 22.10 27.99 15.34
CA HIS A 616 23.20 28.91 15.61
C HIS A 616 22.76 30.38 15.72
N LEU A 617 21.57 30.71 15.20
CA LEU A 617 20.99 32.06 15.22
C LEU A 617 20.33 32.39 16.55
#